data_AF-A0A3A4B509-F1
#
_entry.id   AF-A0A3A4B509-F1
#
_cell.length_a   1.000
_cell.length_b   1.000
_cell.length_c   1.000
_cell.angle_alpha   90.00
_cell.angle_beta   90.00
_cell.angle_gamma   90.00
#
_symmetry.space_group_name_H-M   'P 1'
#
loop_
_entity.id
_entity.type
_entity.pdbx_description
1 polymer ?
#
loop_
_entity_poly.entity_id
_entity_poly.type
_entity_poly.pdbx_seq_one_letter_code
_entity_poly.pdbx_strand_id
1 'polypeptide(L)'
;MALPGLAMAAGAPLPVIAAAVVPAAAGLAVAAVTWRSLVQRHIPESQQGRVAAWVNLGEIALAPLAYLLVGPAVAALGLRGTLLVCGLGILAAATAPLAHPDVRKLTLRTS
;
A
#
# COMPACT_ATOMS: atom_id res chain seq x y z
N MET A 1 3.18 -1.71 -5.02
CA MET A 1 4.21 -1.59 -3.95
C MET A 1 4.85 -2.91 -3.51
N ALA A 2 4.20 -4.08 -3.67
CA ALA A 2 4.82 -5.35 -3.27
C ALA A 2 5.93 -5.88 -4.19
N LEU A 3 5.90 -5.52 -5.49
CA LEU A 3 6.80 -6.08 -6.51
C LEU A 3 8.30 -5.88 -6.21
N PRO A 4 8.78 -4.70 -5.77
CA PRO A 4 10.20 -4.52 -5.44
C PRO A 4 10.65 -5.34 -4.23
N GLY A 5 9.80 -5.46 -3.20
CA GLY A 5 10.09 -6.27 -2.00
C GLY A 5 10.24 -7.75 -2.33
N LEU A 6 9.36 -8.28 -3.18
CA LEU A 6 9.44 -9.66 -3.67
C LEU A 6 10.66 -9.88 -4.58
N ALA A 7 11.00 -8.92 -5.45
CA ALA A 7 12.19 -9.00 -6.29
C ALA A 7 13.49 -9.00 -5.46
N MET A 8 13.56 -8.16 -4.42
CA MET A 8 14.69 -8.15 -3.47
C MET A 8 14.79 -9.46 -2.69
N ALA A 9 13.66 -10.00 -2.21
CA ALA A 9 13.62 -11.29 -1.54
C ALA A 9 14.10 -12.45 -2.42
N ALA A 10 13.75 -12.40 -3.72
CA ALA A 10 14.19 -13.38 -4.72
C ALA A 10 15.66 -13.23 -5.13
N GLY A 11 16.36 -12.19 -4.66
CA GLY A 11 17.76 -11.92 -5.03
C GLY A 11 17.92 -11.42 -6.47
N ALA A 12 16.89 -10.77 -7.03
CA ALA A 12 16.93 -10.26 -8.39
C ALA A 12 17.99 -9.15 -8.55
N PRO A 13 18.60 -9.01 -9.74
CA PRO A 13 19.59 -7.97 -9.99
C PRO A 13 18.94 -6.57 -9.95
N LEU A 14 19.72 -5.56 -9.53
CA LEU A 14 19.32 -4.15 -9.42
C LEU A 14 18.42 -3.62 -10.57
N PRO A 15 18.72 -3.86 -11.86
CA PRO A 15 17.86 -3.39 -12.94
C PRO A 15 16.44 -3.97 -12.90
N VAL A 16 16.26 -5.22 -12.45
CA VAL A 16 14.95 -5.86 -12.33
C VAL A 16 14.15 -5.25 -11.18
N ILE A 17 14.81 -4.95 -10.06
CA ILE A 17 14.19 -4.25 -8.93
C ILE A 17 13.76 -2.85 -9.36
N ALA A 18 14.62 -2.11 -10.07
CA ALA A 18 14.31 -0.78 -10.59
C ALA A 18 13.12 -0.82 -11.55
N ALA A 19 13.08 -1.80 -12.46
CA ALA A 19 11.95 -1.98 -13.36
C ALA A 19 10.66 -2.31 -12.61
N ALA A 20 10.72 -3.08 -11.51
CA ALA A 20 9.56 -3.42 -10.68
C ALA A 20 8.99 -2.23 -9.88
N VAL A 21 9.80 -1.19 -9.61
CA VAL A 21 9.34 0.03 -8.93
C VAL A 21 8.37 0.81 -9.80
N VAL A 22 8.59 0.86 -11.11
CA VAL A 22 7.76 1.63 -12.05
C VAL A 22 6.27 1.23 -12.00
N PRO A 23 5.88 -0.04 -12.24
CA PRO A 23 4.47 -0.44 -12.16
C PRO A 23 3.93 -0.36 -10.74
N ALA A 24 4.78 -0.62 -9.73
CA ALA A 24 4.39 -0.49 -8.34
C ALA A 24 4.00 0.95 -7.98
N ALA A 25 4.76 1.95 -8.46
CA ALA A 25 4.53 3.37 -8.23
C ALA A 25 3.33 3.88 -9.04
N ALA A 26 3.21 3.47 -10.31
CA ALA A 26 2.06 3.79 -11.13
C ALA A 26 0.74 3.32 -10.47
N GLY A 27 0.70 2.07 -9.99
CA GLY A 27 -0.49 1.55 -9.30
C GLY A 27 -0.83 2.31 -8.02
N LEU A 28 0.17 2.72 -7.23
CA LEU A 28 -0.04 3.52 -6.03
C LEU A 28 -0.58 4.91 -6.36
N ALA A 29 -0.04 5.55 -7.41
CA ALA A 29 -0.51 6.86 -7.86
C ALA A 29 -1.98 6.82 -8.31
N VAL A 30 -2.35 5.81 -9.11
CA VAL A 30 -3.74 5.58 -9.52
C VAL A 30 -4.64 5.39 -8.30
N ALA A 31 -4.26 4.50 -7.37
CA ALA A 31 -5.03 4.25 -6.15
C ALA A 31 -5.20 5.52 -5.31
N ALA A 32 -4.15 6.33 -5.14
CA ALA A 32 -4.20 7.57 -4.39
C ALA A 32 -5.15 8.60 -5.03
N VAL A 33 -5.15 8.72 -6.36
CA VAL A 33 -6.07 9.60 -7.09
C VAL A 33 -7.51 9.10 -6.94
N THR A 34 -7.77 7.81 -7.17
CA THR A 34 -9.10 7.21 -7.04
C THR A 34 -9.64 7.39 -5.62
N TRP A 35 -8.82 7.14 -4.60
CA TRP A 35 -9.19 7.34 -3.20
C TRP A 35 -9.62 8.78 -2.93
N ARG A 36 -8.80 9.77 -3.32
CA ARG A 36 -9.13 11.18 -3.13
C ARG A 36 -10.44 11.55 -3.82
N SER A 37 -10.66 11.09 -5.04
CA SER A 37 -11.91 11.32 -5.76
C SER A 37 -13.12 10.69 -5.08
N LEU A 38 -12.98 9.48 -4.54
CA LEU A 38 -14.06 8.79 -3.82
C LEU A 38 -14.41 9.51 -2.52
N VAL A 39 -13.41 9.88 -1.73
CA VAL A 39 -13.59 10.64 -0.48
C VAL A 39 -14.27 11.98 -0.76
N GLN A 40 -13.83 12.71 -1.79
CA GLN A 40 -14.46 13.99 -2.16
C GLN A 40 -15.92 13.83 -2.59
N ARG A 41 -16.27 12.76 -3.31
CA ARG A 41 -17.63 12.54 -3.82
C ARG A 41 -18.60 11.98 -2.78
N HIS A 42 -18.12 11.17 -1.83
CA HIS A 42 -18.98 10.46 -0.88
C HIS A 42 -18.95 11.02 0.54
N ILE A 43 -17.95 11.83 0.90
CA ILE A 43 -17.82 12.40 2.25
C ILE A 43 -18.15 13.90 2.23
N PRO A 44 -19.12 14.36 3.05
CA PRO A 44 -19.44 15.77 3.20
C PRO A 44 -18.21 16.61 3.55
N GLU A 45 -18.09 17.81 2.99
CA GLU A 45 -16.90 18.68 3.16
C GLU A 45 -16.52 18.91 4.62
N SER A 46 -17.51 19.05 5.52
CA SER A 46 -17.30 19.23 6.96
C SER A 46 -16.63 18.05 7.66
N GLN A 47 -16.64 16.85 7.06
CA GLN A 47 -16.06 15.63 7.63
C GLN A 47 -14.77 15.19 6.94
N GLN A 48 -14.46 15.72 5.74
CA GLN A 48 -13.25 15.37 5.00
C GLN A 48 -11.97 15.65 5.81
N GLY A 49 -11.92 16.78 6.52
CA GLY A 49 -10.79 17.13 7.39
C GLY A 49 -10.58 16.13 8.53
N ARG A 50 -11.67 15.60 9.11
CA ARG A 50 -11.59 14.59 10.18
C ARG A 50 -11.07 13.25 9.63
N VAL A 51 -11.55 12.82 8.48
CA VAL A 51 -11.09 11.57 7.84
C VAL A 51 -9.62 11.66 7.46
N ALA A 52 -9.20 12.78 6.87
CA ALA A 52 -7.79 13.01 6.55
C ALA A 52 -6.90 13.02 7.81
N ALA A 53 -7.36 13.65 8.90
CA ALA A 53 -6.65 13.65 10.17
C ALA A 53 -6.46 12.23 10.72
N TRP A 54 -7.50 11.38 10.71
CA TRP A 54 -7.39 9.98 11.15
C TRP A 54 -6.41 9.17 10.33
N VAL A 55 -6.41 9.32 9.01
CA VAL A 55 -5.46 8.62 8.13
C VAL A 55 -4.03 9.07 8.40
N ASN A 56 -3.80 10.38 8.48
CA ASN A 56 -2.47 10.93 8.73
C ASN A 56 -1.92 10.53 10.11
N LEU A 57 -2.77 10.54 11.14
CA LEU A 57 -2.41 10.02 12.46
C LEU A 57 -2.03 8.54 12.40
N GLY A 58 -2.76 7.75 11.62
CA GLY A 58 -2.44 6.36 11.36
C GLY A 58 -1.05 6.19 10.75
N GLU A 59 -0.71 6.94 9.71
CA GLU A 59 0.60 6.90 9.05
C GLU A 59 1.74 7.28 10.00
N ILE A 60 1.57 8.37 10.76
CA ILE A 60 2.56 8.85 11.73
C ILE A 60 2.75 7.85 12.88
N ALA A 61 1.67 7.22 13.36
CA ALA A 61 1.74 6.26 14.46
C ALA A 61 2.32 4.91 14.02
N LEU A 62 2.06 4.47 12.79
CA LEU A 62 2.57 3.20 12.27
C LEU A 62 4.07 3.24 11.98
N ALA A 63 4.60 4.38 11.52
CA ALA A 63 6.01 4.51 11.17
C ALA A 63 7.00 4.09 12.29
N PRO A 64 6.92 4.63 13.53
CA PRO A 64 7.84 4.24 14.60
C PRO A 64 7.64 2.79 15.04
N LEU A 65 6.40 2.28 15.03
CA LEU A 65 6.11 0.88 15.34
C LEU A 65 6.76 -0.05 14.30
N ALA A 66 6.67 0.30 13.02
CA ALA A 66 7.32 -0.46 11.96
C ALA A 66 8.85 -0.49 12.13
N TYR A 67 9.47 0.65 12.44
CA TYR A 67 10.91 0.70 12.71
C TYR A 67 11.33 -0.14 13.91
N LEU A 68 10.54 -0.11 14.99
CA LEU A 68 10.82 -0.89 16.19
C LEU A 68 10.72 -2.40 15.93
N LEU A 69 9.76 -2.82 15.11
CA LEU A 69 9.50 -4.23 14.80
C LEU A 69 10.42 -4.82 13.72
N VAL A 70 10.99 -3.98 12.84
CA VAL A 70 11.90 -4.44 11.77
C VAL A 70 13.14 -5.14 12.32
N GLY A 71 13.76 -4.61 13.38
CA GLY A 71 14.95 -5.22 13.98
C GLY A 71 14.72 -6.65 14.46
N PRO A 72 13.73 -6.89 15.36
CA PRO A 72 13.33 -8.22 15.78
C PRO A 72 12.88 -9.13 14.64
N ALA A 73 12.15 -8.60 13.64
CA ALA A 73 11.72 -9.38 12.49
C ALA A 73 12.91 -9.89 11.66
N VAL A 74 13.90 -9.04 11.40
CA VAL A 74 15.12 -9.43 10.68
C VAL A 74 15.95 -10.43 11.50
N ALA A 75 16.01 -10.28 12.82
CA ALA A 75 16.70 -11.24 13.69
C ALA A 75 16.04 -12.62 13.69
N ALA A 76 14.70 -12.68 13.63
CA ALA A 76 13.95 -13.94 13.68
C ALA A 76 13.80 -14.62 12.31
N LEU A 77 13.56 -13.85 11.24
CA LEU A 77 13.19 -14.35 9.90
C LEU A 77 14.31 -14.19 8.87
N GLY A 78 15.37 -13.46 9.23
CA GLY A 78 16.39 -12.98 8.28
C GLY A 78 15.86 -11.87 7.37
N LEU A 79 16.77 -11.28 6.59
CA LEU A 79 16.44 -10.18 5.67
C LEU A 79 15.43 -10.60 4.60
N ARG A 80 15.66 -11.75 3.94
CA ARG A 80 14.77 -12.25 2.87
C ARG A 80 13.38 -12.62 3.40
N GLY A 81 13.31 -13.29 4.55
CA GLY A 81 12.04 -13.64 5.19
C GLY A 81 11.22 -12.40 5.58
N THR A 82 11.89 -11.39 6.15
CA THR A 82 11.24 -10.11 6.49
C THR A 82 10.69 -9.41 5.25
N LEU A 83 11.48 -9.34 4.16
CA LEU A 83 11.02 -8.73 2.90
C LEU A 83 9.84 -9.48 2.27
N LEU A 84 9.81 -10.81 2.37
CA LEU A 84 8.66 -11.61 1.91
C LEU A 84 7.40 -11.31 2.71
N VAL A 85 7.49 -11.29 4.04
CA VAL A 85 6.34 -11.00 4.92
C VAL A 85 5.80 -9.60 4.64
N CYS A 86 6.68 -8.60 4.51
CA CYS A 86 6.26 -7.24 4.14
C CYS A 86 5.61 -7.21 2.74
N GLY A 87 6.20 -7.89 1.75
CA GLY A 87 5.66 -7.96 0.39
C GLY A 87 4.28 -8.60 0.33
N LEU A 88 4.09 -9.74 1.02
CA LEU A 88 2.81 -10.43 1.12
C LEU A 88 1.78 -9.61 1.90
N GLY A 89 2.17 -8.94 2.99
CA GLY A 89 1.31 -8.03 3.74
C GLY A 89 0.78 -6.89 2.88
N ILE A 90 1.64 -6.28 2.06
CA ILE A 90 1.24 -5.24 1.11
C ILE A 90 0.29 -5.80 0.05
N LEU A 91 0.52 -7.00 -0.47
CA LEU A 91 -0.39 -7.65 -1.44
C LEU A 91 -1.75 -7.92 -0.82
N ALA A 92 -1.79 -8.46 0.40
CA ALA A 92 -3.03 -8.73 1.11
C ALA A 92 -3.82 -7.43 1.34
N ALA A 93 -3.16 -6.37 1.82
CA ALA A 93 -3.77 -5.06 2.02
C ALA A 93 -4.27 -4.43 0.71
N ALA A 94 -3.52 -4.58 -0.39
CA ALA A 94 -3.92 -4.04 -1.70
C ALA A 94 -5.08 -4.81 -2.34
N THR A 95 -5.23 -6.10 -2.04
CA THR A 95 -6.30 -6.94 -2.59
C THR A 95 -7.55 -6.99 -1.71
N ALA A 96 -7.45 -6.69 -0.41
CA ALA A 96 -8.58 -6.66 0.51
C ALA A 96 -9.77 -5.79 0.02
N PRO A 97 -9.55 -4.57 -0.54
CA PRO A 97 -10.65 -3.78 -1.10
C PRO A 97 -11.37 -4.46 -2.27
N LEU A 98 -10.68 -5.27 -3.07
CA LEU A 98 -11.27 -5.99 -4.20
C LEU A 98 -12.26 -7.08 -3.76
N ALA A 99 -12.19 -7.53 -2.51
CA ALA A 99 -13.18 -8.43 -1.94
C ALA A 99 -14.52 -7.73 -1.68
N HIS A 100 -14.55 -6.38 -1.62
CA HIS A 100 -15.78 -5.64 -1.39
C HIS A 100 -16.58 -5.46 -2.70
N PRO A 101 -17.87 -5.85 -2.73
CA PRO A 101 -18.70 -5.76 -3.94
C PRO A 101 -18.78 -4.36 -4.53
N ASP A 102 -18.80 -3.33 -3.68
CA ASP A 102 -18.88 -1.93 -4.12
C ASP A 102 -17.63 -1.49 -4.88
N VAL A 103 -16.45 -2.00 -4.54
CA VAL A 103 -15.21 -1.72 -5.27
C VAL A 103 -15.19 -2.46 -6.60
N ARG A 104 -15.68 -3.71 -6.64
CA ARG A 104 -15.79 -4.49 -7.89
C ARG A 104 -16.77 -3.89 -8.88
N LYS A 105 -17.80 -3.18 -8.40
CA LYS A 105 -18.83 -2.53 -9.21
C LYS A 105 -18.49 -1.07 -9.56
N LEU A 106 -17.31 -0.57 -9.19
CA LEU A 106 -16.83 0.74 -9.65
C LEU A 106 -16.59 0.69 -11.17
N THR A 107 -17.64 0.98 -11.92
CA THR A 107 -17.57 1.21 -13.36
C THR A 107 -17.28 2.69 -13.60
N LEU A 108 -16.33 2.96 -14.51
CA LEU A 108 -16.10 4.30 -15.05
C LEU A 108 -17.40 4.76 -15.72
N ARG A 109 -18.17 5.61 -15.06
CA ARG A 109 -19.33 6.27 -15.65
C ARG A 109 -18.80 7.34 -16.61
N THR A 110 -18.51 6.94 -17.84
CA THR A 110 -18.34 7.83 -18.99
C THR A 110 -19.68 8.51 -19.24
N SER A 111 -19.78 9.77 -18.82
CA SER A 111 -20.82 10.71 -19.29
C SER A 111 -20.34 11.41 -20.55
#